data_AF-A0A382NYT0-F1
#
_entry.id   AF-A0A382NYT0-F1
#
_cell.length_a   1.000
_cell.length_b   1.000
_cell.length_c   1.000
_cell.angle_alpha   90.00
_cell.angle_beta   90.00
_cell.angle_gamma   90.00
#
_symmetry.space_group_name_H-M   'P 1'
#
loop_
_entity.id
_entity.type
_entity.pdbx_description
1 polymer ?
#
loop_
_entity_poly.entity_id
_entity_poly.type
_entity_poly.pdbx_seq_one_letter_code
_entity_poly.pdbx_strand_id
1 'polypeptide(L)' 'EAVYRADLGLDEKLPRPIQHPRNVWALHGLHECLVRRGEKVELQHVKLLLDQAVARADIPIRASCLCRAEAACH' A
#
# COMPACT_ATOMS: atom_id res chain seq x y z
N GLU A 1 1.10 -8.35 -5.15
CA GLU A 1 0.67 -8.57 -3.75
C GLU A 1 1.82 -8.94 -2.80
N ALA A 2 2.52 -10.07 -3.02
CA ALA A 2 3.53 -10.56 -2.06
C ALA A 2 4.60 -9.54 -1.66
N VAL A 3 5.09 -8.75 -2.62
CA VAL A 3 6.07 -7.66 -2.35
C VAL A 3 5.50 -6.63 -1.38
N TYR A 4 4.23 -6.24 -1.53
CA TYR A 4 3.58 -5.28 -0.63
C TYR A 4 3.36 -5.86 0.77
N ARG A 5 2.99 -7.14 0.87
CA ARG A 5 2.82 -7.79 2.18
C ARG A 5 4.14 -7.89 2.93
N ALA A 6 5.19 -8.28 2.22
CA ALA A 6 6.54 -8.38 2.76
C ALA A 6 7.06 -7.00 3.23
N ASP A 7 6.89 -5.97 2.41
CA ASP A 7 7.25 -4.59 2.77
C ASP A 7 6.48 -4.12 4.01
N LEU A 8 5.17 -4.38 4.10
CA LEU A 8 4.35 -3.98 5.24
C LEU A 8 4.57 -4.83 6.51
N GLY A 9 5.40 -5.88 6.44
CA GLY A 9 5.58 -6.83 7.55
C GLY A 9 4.33 -7.69 7.83
N LEU A 10 3.44 -7.86 6.85
CA LEU A 10 2.28 -8.74 6.90
C LEU A 10 2.62 -10.20 6.51
N ASP A 11 3.91 -10.45 6.26
CA ASP A 11 4.51 -11.73 5.92
C ASP A 11 5.91 -11.77 6.58
N GLU A 12 6.37 -12.95 6.97
CA GLU A 12 7.65 -13.17 7.66
C GLU A 12 8.84 -13.27 6.68
N LYS A 13 8.63 -13.00 5.39
CA LYS A 13 9.66 -13.08 4.34
C LYS A 13 10.85 -12.13 4.49
N LEU A 14 10.68 -10.98 5.16
CA LEU A 14 11.73 -9.99 5.32
C LEU A 14 12.12 -9.83 6.80
N PRO A 15 13.41 -9.63 7.12
CA PRO A 15 13.84 -9.23 8.46
C PRO A 15 13.12 -7.94 8.92
N ARG A 16 12.74 -7.89 10.20
CA ARG A 16 12.04 -6.72 10.79
C ARG A 16 12.64 -5.34 10.45
N PRO A 17 13.98 -5.14 10.39
CA PRO A 17 14.56 -3.82 10.09
C PRO A 17 14.22 -3.25 8.71
N ILE A 18 13.84 -4.09 7.75
CA ILE A 18 13.51 -3.67 6.37
C ILE A 18 12.02 -3.73 6.07
N GLN A 19 11.20 -3.93 7.11
CA GLN A 19 9.75 -3.83 7.03
C GLN A 19 9.34 -2.38 7.28
N HIS A 20 8.39 -1.88 6.50
CA HIS A 20 7.84 -0.53 6.52
C HIS A 20 6.31 -0.58 6.73
N PRO A 21 5.82 -0.85 7.95
CA PRO A 21 4.39 -1.14 8.22
C PRO A 21 3.38 -0.05 7.81
N ARG A 22 3.84 1.18 7.54
CA ARG A 22 3.01 2.31 7.12
C ARG A 22 3.46 2.92 5.80
N ASN A 23 4.17 2.16 4.96
CA ASN A 23 4.55 2.62 3.64
C ASN A 23 3.30 2.83 2.78
N VAL A 24 3.00 4.10 2.50
CA VAL A 24 1.78 4.51 1.79
C VAL A 24 1.68 3.91 0.39
N TRP A 25 2.82 3.74 -0.29
CA TRP A 25 2.89 3.15 -1.63
C TRP A 25 2.58 1.66 -1.61
N ALA A 26 3.12 0.94 -0.62
CA ALA A 26 2.85 -0.48 -0.44
C ALA A 26 1.40 -0.73 0.01
N LEU A 27 0.85 0.10 0.90
CA LEU A 27 -0.58 0.07 1.28
C LEU A 27 -1.48 0.28 0.07
N HIS A 28 -1.16 1.24 -0.80
CA HIS A 28 -1.93 1.49 -2.03
C HIS A 28 -1.87 0.30 -2.98
N GLY A 29 -0.68 -0.27 -3.19
CA GLY A 29 -0.51 -1.46 -4.04
C GLY A 29 -1.22 -2.70 -3.50
N LEU A 30 -1.20 -2.90 -2.18
CA LEU A 30 -1.94 -3.99 -1.54
C LEU A 30 -3.45 -3.77 -1.69
N HIS A 31 -3.95 -2.56 -1.41
CA HIS A 31 -5.37 -2.21 -1.59
C HIS A 31 -5.85 -2.51 -3.02
N GLU A 32 -5.09 -2.11 -4.05
CA GLU A 32 -5.41 -2.45 -5.45
C GLU A 32 -5.48 -3.96 -5.69
N CYS A 33 -4.55 -4.74 -5.14
CA CYS A 33 -4.57 -6.20 -5.27
C CYS A 33 -5.83 -6.81 -4.61
N LEU A 34 -6.18 -6.35 -3.41
CA LEU A 34 -7.34 -6.82 -2.66
C LEU A 34 -8.65 -6.50 -3.37
N VAL A 35 -8.79 -5.28 -3.91
CA VAL A 35 -9.94 -4.88 -4.74
C VAL A 35 -10.06 -5.79 -5.96
N ARG A 36 -8.96 -6.01 -6.70
CA ARG A 36 -8.97 -6.81 -7.95
C ARG A 36 -9.41 -8.25 -7.74
N ARG A 37 -9.04 -8.87 -6.61
CA ARG A 37 -9.44 -10.26 -6.31
C ARG A 37 -10.78 -10.37 -5.57
N GLY A 38 -11.42 -9.25 -5.24
CA GLY A 38 -12.71 -9.22 -4.54
C GLY A 38 -12.63 -9.56 -3.04
N GLU A 39 -11.46 -9.39 -2.42
CA GLU A 39 -11.28 -9.59 -0.98
C GLU A 39 -12.01 -8.48 -0.22
N LYS A 40 -12.87 -8.83 0.75
CA LYS A 40 -13.72 -7.85 1.44
C LYS A 40 -13.33 -7.60 2.88
N VAL A 41 -12.82 -8.62 3.58
CA VAL A 41 -12.54 -8.52 5.02
C VAL A 41 -11.24 -7.76 5.23
N GLU A 42 -10.16 -8.21 4.59
CA GLU A 42 -8.86 -7.57 4.70
C GLU A 42 -8.86 -6.16 4.09
N LEU A 43 -9.63 -5.97 3.01
CA LEU A 43 -9.71 -4.71 2.28
C LEU A 43 -10.12 -3.53 3.17
N GLN A 44 -11.08 -3.71 4.09
CA GLN A 44 -11.50 -2.63 4.98
C GLN A 44 -10.37 -2.17 5.92
N HIS A 45 -9.59 -3.13 6.43
CA HIS A 45 -8.47 -2.85 7.32
C HIS A 45 -7.33 -2.15 6.58
N VAL A 46 -6.98 -2.65 5.39
CA VAL A 46 -5.93 -2.04 4.55
C VAL A 46 -6.36 -0.65 4.07
N LYS A 47 -7.64 -0.46 3.73
CA LYS A 47 -8.17 0.86 3.35
C LYS A 47 -8.04 1.86 4.50
N LEU A 48 -8.40 1.47 5.73
CA LEU A 48 -8.28 2.36 6.89
C LEU A 48 -6.82 2.78 7.12
N LEU A 49 -5.88 1.84 7.04
CA LEU A 49 -4.44 2.14 7.15
C LEU A 49 -3.95 3.04 6.02
N LEU A 50 -4.41 2.79 4.79
CA LEU A 50 -4.10 3.62 3.63
C LEU A 50 -4.62 5.05 3.82
N ASP A 51 -5.88 5.23 4.23
CA ASP A 51 -6.47 6.55 4.45
C ASP A 51 -5.66 7.34 5.50
N GLN A 52 -5.23 6.69 6.59
CA GLN A 52 -4.36 7.30 7.61
C GLN A 52 -2.98 7.69 7.06
N ALA A 53 -2.37 6.85 6.22
CA ALA A 53 -1.08 7.13 5.61
C ALA A 53 -1.17 8.26 4.57
N VAL A 54 -2.23 8.28 3.76
CA VAL A 54 -2.50 9.33 2.77
C VAL A 54 -2.78 10.67 3.44
N ALA A 55 -3.52 10.69 4.56
CA ALA A 55 -3.78 11.92 5.32
C ALA A 55 -2.50 12.58 5.87
N ARG A 56 -1.38 11.84 5.95
CA ARG A 56 -0.07 12.34 6.36
C ARG A 56 0.86 12.63 5.20
N ALA A 57 0.48 12.28 3.97
CA ALA A 57 1.32 12.46 2.81
C ALA A 57 1.22 13.91 2.32
N ASP A 58 2.37 14.52 2.04
CA ASP A 58 2.44 15.89 1.49
C ASP A 58 2.01 15.95 0.02
N ILE A 59 2.01 14.81 -0.66
CA ILE A 59 1.65 14.68 -2.07
C ILE A 59 0.45 13.75 -2.26
N PRO A 60 -0.40 13.99 -3.27
CA PRO A 60 -1.49 13.07 -3.60
C PRO A 60 -0.96 11.68 -3.99
N ILE A 61 -1.40 10.65 -3.27
CA ILE A 61 -1.07 9.26 -3.57
C ILE A 61 -2.19 8.67 -4.43
N ARG A 62 -1.92 8.50 -5.73
CA ARG A 62 -2.88 7.96 -6.72
C ARG A 62 -2.50 6.59 -7.27
N ALA A 63 -1.35 6.09 -6.87
CA ALA A 63 -0.74 4.88 -7.40
C ALA A 63 0.09 4.19 -6.33
N SER A 64 0.53 2.96 -6.60
CA SER A 64 1.43 2.19 -5.74
C SER A 64 2.91 2.55 -5.88
N CYS A 65 3.25 3.50 -6.76
CA CYS A 65 4.59 4.04 -6.90
C CYS A 65 4.53 5.46 -7.48
N LEU A 66 5.48 6.31 -7.06
CA LEU A 66 5.56 7.69 -7.55
C LEU A 66 5.74 7.75 -9.07
N CYS A 67 6.55 6.84 -9.63
CA CYS A 67 6.81 6.79 -11.08
C CYS A 67 5.53 6.58 -11.92
N ARG A 68 4.47 5.95 -11.35
CA ARG A 68 3.16 5.81 -12.00
C ARG A 68 2.25 7.01 -11.73
N ALA A 69 2.43 7.71 -10.61
CA ALA A 69 1.67 8.92 -10.30
C ALA A 69 2.02 10.07 -11.27
N GLU A 70 3.30 10.23 -11.64
CA GLU A 70 3.73 11.21 -12.65
C GLU A 70 3.11 10.90 -14.02
N ALA A 71 3.07 9.63 -14.42
CA ALA A 71 2.43 9.20 -15.66
C ALA A 71 0.89 9.44 -15.70
N ALA A 72 0.25 9.62 -14.55
CA ALA A 72 -1.19 9.91 -14.43
C ALA A 72 -1.51 11.41 -14.29
N CYS A 73 -0.49 12.28 -14.29
CA CYS A 73 -0.62 13.74 -14.15
C CYS A 73 -0.30 14.52 -15.45
N HIS A 74 -0.19 13.83 -16.58
CA HIS A 74 -0.06 14.43 -17.92
C HIS A 74 -1.32 14.18 -18.76
#